data_AF-A0A8S3ADK9-F1
#
_entry.id   AF-A0A8S3ADK9-F1
#
_cell.length_a   1.000
_cell.length_b   1.000
_cell.length_c   1.000
_cell.angle_alpha   90.00
_cell.angle_beta   90.00
_cell.angle_gamma   90.00
#
_symmetry.space_group_name_H-M   'P 1'
#
loop_
_entity.id
_entity.type
_entity.pdbx_description
1 polymer ?
#
loop_
_entity_poly.entity_id
_entity_poly.type
_entity_poly.pdbx_seq_one_letter_code
_entity_poly.pdbx_strand_id
1 'polypeptide(L)'
;MSNEKHQQHSPYDYSVKRLLSQDTHSTSTGESNLNALSTFKQSLFLERSSILLNPPPKNRARRARTYFDDRSIQVLENAFLQEQYPDIHRREQLSNEIGTSEARVQVK
;
A
#
# COMPACT_ATOMS: atom_id res chain seq x y z
N MET A 1 -5.29 -26.21 -45.34
CA MET A 1 -3.96 -25.80 -44.85
C MET A 1 -4.08 -24.44 -44.20
N SER A 2 -3.33 -24.28 -43.11
CA SER A 2 -3.43 -23.34 -41.99
C SER A 2 -3.53 -21.85 -42.34
N ASN A 3 -4.44 -21.13 -41.67
CA ASN A 3 -4.42 -19.67 -41.59
C ASN A 3 -3.82 -19.26 -40.23
N GLU A 4 -2.56 -18.83 -40.28
CA GLU A 4 -1.80 -18.35 -39.13
C GLU A 4 -2.27 -16.93 -38.78
N LYS A 5 -3.19 -16.82 -37.82
CA LYS A 5 -3.59 -15.51 -37.27
C LYS A 5 -2.45 -15.00 -36.39
N HIS A 6 -1.62 -14.13 -36.92
CA HIS A 6 -0.75 -13.25 -36.12
C HIS A 6 -1.65 -12.36 -35.24
N GLN A 7 -1.81 -12.76 -33.98
CA GLN A 7 -2.55 -12.01 -32.97
C GLN A 7 -1.68 -10.80 -32.56
N GLN A 8 -2.02 -9.62 -33.05
CA GLN A 8 -1.39 -8.37 -32.61
C GLN A 8 -1.68 -8.17 -31.12
N HIS A 9 -0.66 -8.25 -30.27
CA HIS A 9 -0.81 -8.04 -28.83
C HIS A 9 -0.89 -6.55 -28.50
N SER A 10 -1.87 -6.18 -27.68
CA SER A 10 -2.00 -4.82 -27.15
C SER A 10 -0.82 -4.52 -26.21
N PRO A 11 -0.18 -3.33 -26.33
CA PRO A 11 0.93 -2.94 -25.47
C PRO A 11 0.56 -2.78 -23.98
N TYR A 12 -0.73 -2.88 -23.64
CA TYR A 12 -1.26 -2.78 -22.27
C TYR A 12 -1.81 -4.10 -21.72
N ASP A 13 -1.45 -5.25 -22.31
CA ASP A 13 -1.85 -6.54 -21.77
C ASP A 13 -1.04 -6.89 -20.51
N TYR A 14 -1.60 -6.55 -19.35
CA TYR A 14 -1.10 -6.87 -18.01
C TYR A 14 -1.62 -8.22 -17.48
N SER A 15 -2.15 -9.09 -18.35
CA SER A 15 -2.67 -10.39 -17.92
C SER A 15 -1.62 -11.17 -17.14
N VAL A 16 -2.03 -11.73 -16.00
CA VAL A 16 -1.18 -12.49 -15.08
C VAL A 16 -0.39 -13.61 -15.78
N LYS A 17 -0.97 -14.16 -16.86
CA LYS A 17 -0.32 -15.16 -17.73
C LYS A 17 1.03 -14.69 -18.29
N ARG A 18 1.16 -13.41 -18.69
CA ARG A 18 2.42 -12.85 -19.18
C ARG A 18 3.44 -12.67 -18.04
N LEU A 19 2.97 -12.27 -16.86
CA LEU A 19 3.82 -12.11 -15.67
C LEU A 19 4.37 -13.45 -15.16
N LEU A 20 3.62 -14.54 -15.38
CA LEU A 20 4.04 -15.91 -15.06
C LEU A 20 4.72 -16.65 -16.21
N SER A 21 4.73 -16.10 -17.43
CA SER A 21 5.57 -16.58 -18.51
C SER A 21 7.03 -16.23 -18.18
N GLN A 22 7.63 -17.05 -17.34
CA GLN A 22 9.07 -17.09 -17.19
C GLN A 22 9.61 -17.61 -18.53
N ASP A 23 10.29 -16.74 -19.27
CA ASP A 23 11.16 -17.17 -20.34
C ASP A 23 12.16 -18.15 -19.72
N THR A 24 11.96 -19.44 -20.00
CA THR A 24 12.97 -20.45 -19.73
C THR A 24 14.08 -20.25 -20.75
N HIS A 25 14.95 -19.27 -20.50
CA HIS A 25 16.27 -19.26 -21.12
C HIS A 25 16.98 -20.51 -20.61
N SER A 26 17.04 -21.54 -21.45
CA SER A 26 17.88 -22.71 -21.26
C SER A 26 19.33 -22.24 -21.17
N THR A 27 19.80 -21.90 -19.96
CA THR A 27 21.22 -21.87 -19.67
C THR A 27 21.66 -23.31 -19.50
N SER A 28 22.50 -23.73 -20.43
CA SER A 28 23.22 -24.99 -20.37
C SER A 28 23.86 -25.15 -18.99
N THR A 29 23.53 -26.27 -18.34
CA THR A 29 24.36 -27.03 -17.40
C THR A 29 25.65 -26.33 -16.94
N GLY A 30 25.61 -25.78 -15.73
CA GLY A 30 26.78 -25.35 -14.97
C GLY A 30 26.49 -25.53 -13.49
N GLU A 31 27.13 -26.53 -12.89
CA GLU A 31 26.91 -26.97 -11.53
C GLU A 31 26.99 -25.82 -10.50
N SER A 32 26.02 -25.84 -9.58
CA SER A 32 25.86 -25.10 -8.32
C SER A 32 27.13 -24.46 -7.74
N ASN A 33 27.16 -23.13 -7.68
CA ASN A 33 27.99 -22.42 -6.70
C ASN A 33 27.18 -22.17 -5.41
N LEU A 34 27.15 -23.16 -4.52
CA LEU A 34 26.47 -23.08 -3.21
C LEU A 34 27.00 -21.91 -2.35
N ASN A 35 28.21 -21.42 -2.62
CA ASN A 35 28.81 -20.32 -1.88
C ASN A 35 28.13 -18.99 -2.19
N ALA A 36 27.68 -18.76 -3.43
CA ALA A 36 27.00 -17.51 -3.80
C ALA A 36 25.68 -17.32 -3.02
N LEU A 37 24.89 -18.39 -2.89
CA LEU A 37 23.64 -18.35 -2.11
C LEU A 37 23.92 -18.30 -0.61
N SER A 38 24.99 -18.93 -0.14
CA SER A 38 25.44 -18.87 1.26
C SER A 38 25.82 -17.44 1.65
N THR A 39 26.63 -16.77 0.84
CA THR A 39 27.05 -15.38 1.07
C THR A 39 25.86 -14.43 1.08
N PHE A 40 24.90 -14.60 0.15
CA PHE A 40 23.69 -13.77 0.12
C PHE A 40 22.77 -14.00 1.34
N LYS A 41 22.59 -15.25 1.78
CA LYS A 41 21.83 -15.54 3.01
C LYS A 41 22.50 -14.96 4.24
N GLN A 42 23.83 -15.00 4.30
CA GLN A 42 24.60 -14.41 5.40
C GLN A 42 24.50 -12.88 5.39
N SER A 43 24.52 -12.22 4.23
CA SER A 43 24.33 -10.77 4.14
C SER A 43 22.93 -10.35 4.59
N LEU A 44 21.88 -11.05 4.15
CA LEU A 44 20.50 -10.79 4.59
C LEU A 44 20.32 -11.00 6.11
N PHE A 45 20.99 -12.00 6.69
CA PHE A 45 20.94 -12.24 8.14
C PHE A 45 21.59 -11.10 8.93
N LEU A 46 22.77 -10.63 8.49
CA LEU A 46 23.47 -9.52 9.12
C LEU A 46 22.67 -8.22 9.00
N GLU A 47 22.09 -7.93 7.84
CA GLU A 47 21.24 -6.76 7.61
C GLU A 47 19.96 -6.80 8.47
N ARG A 48 19.34 -7.98 8.62
CA ARG A 48 18.18 -8.12 9.51
C ARG A 48 18.56 -7.93 10.99
N SER A 49 19.72 -8.44 11.39
CA SER A 49 20.21 -8.29 12.77
C SER A 49 20.52 -6.84 13.13
N SER A 50 21.05 -6.05 12.19
CA SER A 50 21.33 -4.63 12.40
C SER A 50 20.04 -3.81 12.52
N ILE A 51 19.01 -4.13 11.73
CA ILE A 51 17.67 -3.50 11.83
C ILE A 51 17.01 -3.82 13.19
N LEU A 52 17.25 -5.00 13.77
CA LEU A 52 16.69 -5.37 15.08
C LEU A 52 17.44 -4.73 16.26
N LEU A 53 18.77 -4.64 16.19
CA LEU A 53 19.59 -4.00 17.22
C LEU A 53 19.47 -2.47 17.20
N ASN A 54 19.37 -1.89 16.02
CA ASN A 54 19.22 -0.46 15.78
C ASN A 54 17.98 -0.22 14.92
N PRO A 55 16.78 -0.31 15.51
CA PRO A 55 15.56 -0.06 14.76
C PRO A 55 15.57 1.38 14.24
N PRO A 56 15.35 1.60 12.93
CA PRO A 56 15.12 2.95 12.44
C PRO A 56 13.97 3.58 13.24
N PRO A 57 13.95 4.91 13.40
CA PRO A 57 12.89 5.59 14.13
C PRO A 57 11.54 5.08 13.60
N LYS A 58 10.73 4.52 14.51
CA LYS A 58 9.46 3.90 14.15
C LYS A 58 8.65 4.92 13.36
N ASN A 59 8.53 4.71 12.04
CA ASN A 59 7.58 5.46 11.23
C ASN A 59 6.23 5.31 11.91
N ARG A 60 5.62 6.43 12.31
CA ARG A 60 4.30 6.41 12.96
C ARG A 60 3.38 5.59 12.08
N ALA A 61 2.85 4.50 12.64
CA ALA A 61 1.90 3.66 11.93
C ALA A 61 0.76 4.55 11.42
N ARG A 62 0.32 4.29 10.18
CA ARG A 62 -0.83 5.00 9.62
C ARG A 62 -2.02 4.81 10.55
N ARG A 63 -2.75 5.89 10.83
CA ARG A 63 -3.96 5.80 11.65
C ARG A 63 -4.97 4.88 10.96
N ALA A 64 -5.62 4.01 11.72
CA ALA A 64 -6.67 3.15 11.20
C ALA A 64 -7.83 3.97 10.62
N ARG A 65 -8.60 3.39 9.69
CA ARG A 65 -9.80 4.00 9.13
C ARG A 65 -10.84 4.19 10.23
N THR A 66 -11.46 5.37 10.28
CA THR A 66 -12.63 5.63 11.14
C THR A 66 -13.88 5.16 10.43
N TYR A 67 -14.76 4.48 11.16
CA TYR A 67 -16.11 4.14 10.71
C TYR A 67 -17.06 5.09 11.42
N PHE A 68 -17.84 5.83 10.64
CA PHE A 68 -18.84 6.76 11.15
C PHE A 68 -20.19 6.03 11.20
N ASP A 69 -20.93 6.25 12.29
CA ASP A 69 -22.32 5.82 12.42
C ASP A 69 -23.24 6.77 11.65
N ASP A 70 -24.44 6.32 11.28
CA ASP A 70 -25.40 7.09 10.48
C ASP A 70 -25.72 8.45 11.12
N ARG A 71 -25.88 8.47 12.45
CA ARG A 71 -26.09 9.71 13.21
C ARG A 71 -24.93 10.70 13.01
N SER A 72 -23.69 10.22 13.07
CA SER A 72 -22.51 11.09 12.93
C SER A 72 -22.33 11.60 11.50
N ILE A 73 -22.70 10.80 10.49
CA ILE A 73 -22.71 11.23 9.10
C ILE A 73 -23.71 12.37 8.91
N GLN A 74 -24.94 12.23 9.42
CA GLN A 74 -25.96 13.29 9.33
C GLN A 74 -25.50 14.60 9.96
N VAL A 75 -24.84 14.55 11.12
CA VAL A 75 -24.26 15.74 11.76
C VAL A 75 -23.22 16.41 10.85
N LEU A 76 -22.32 15.61 10.26
CA LEU A 76 -21.29 16.13 9.35
C LEU A 76 -21.87 16.70 8.06
N GLU A 77 -22.87 16.05 7.47
CA GLU A 77 -23.58 16.55 6.27
C GLU A 77 -24.30 17.86 6.54
N ASN A 78 -25.06 17.93 7.64
CA ASN A 78 -25.75 19.15 8.06
C ASN A 78 -24.76 20.29 8.30
N ALA A 79 -23.63 20.02 8.96
CA ALA A 79 -22.59 21.01 9.17
C ALA A 79 -22.00 21.50 7.84
N PHE A 80 -21.73 20.59 6.90
CA PHE A 80 -21.17 20.93 5.59
C PHE A 80 -22.11 21.80 4.74
N LEU A 81 -23.43 21.61 4.86
CA LEU A 81 -24.42 22.47 4.20
C LEU A 81 -24.44 23.90 4.74
N GLN A 82 -24.13 24.09 6.03
CA GLN A 82 -24.03 25.41 6.63
C GLN A 82 -22.69 26.07 6.30
N GLU A 83 -21.60 25.33 6.45
CA GLU A 83 -20.24 25.82 6.23
C GLU A 83 -19.31 24.67 5.81
N GLN A 84 -18.75 24.77 4.60
CA GLN A 84 -17.92 23.70 4.03
C GLN A 84 -16.49 23.66 4.60
N TYR A 85 -15.98 24.82 5.04
CA TYR A 85 -14.62 24.98 5.55
C TYR A 85 -14.63 25.62 6.95
N PRO A 86 -15.15 24.90 7.95
CA PRO A 86 -15.26 25.41 9.31
C PRO A 86 -13.89 25.70 9.93
N ASP A 87 -13.82 26.77 10.74
CA ASP A 87 -12.65 27.11 11.55
C ASP A 87 -12.35 26.04 12.63
N ILE A 88 -11.16 26.12 13.25
CA ILE A 88 -10.67 25.19 14.27
C ILE A 88 -11.69 24.96 15.39
N HIS A 89 -12.28 26.03 15.94
CA HIS A 89 -13.26 25.91 17.02
C HIS A 89 -14.52 25.17 16.58
N ARG A 90 -14.96 25.40 15.35
CA ARG A 90 -16.15 24.73 14.81
C ARG A 90 -15.86 23.25 14.55
N ARG A 91 -14.66 22.90 14.05
CA ARG A 91 -14.24 21.50 13.88
C ARG A 91 -14.08 20.77 15.22
N GLU A 92 -13.54 21.43 16.25
CA GLU A 92 -13.46 20.87 17.60
C GLU A 92 -14.83 20.54 18.16
N GLN A 93 -15.80 21.47 18.05
CA GLN A 93 -17.19 21.24 18.46
C GLN A 93 -17.80 20.01 17.76
N LEU A 94 -17.68 19.93 16.43
CA LEU A 94 -18.16 18.78 15.66
C LEU A 94 -17.49 17.48 16.09
N SER A 95 -16.18 17.51 16.34
CA SER A 95 -15.43 16.34 16.79
C SER A 95 -15.88 15.84 18.16
N ASN A 96 -16.22 16.76 19.07
CA ASN A 96 -16.76 16.44 20.38
C ASN A 96 -18.18 15.86 20.28
N GLU A 97 -19.01 16.38 19.38
CA GLU A 97 -20.38 15.91 19.17
C GLU A 97 -20.43 14.47 18.62
N ILE A 98 -19.52 14.13 17.70
CA ILE A 98 -19.45 12.78 17.10
C ILE A 98 -18.45 11.84 17.80
N GLY A 99 -17.78 12.30 18.86
CA GLY A 99 -16.87 11.48 19.67
C GLY A 99 -15.57 11.06 18.96
N THR A 100 -15.02 11.92 18.10
CA THR A 100 -13.75 11.66 17.38
C THR A 100 -12.74 12.77 17.63
N SER A 101 -11.50 12.60 17.14
CA SER A 101 -10.52 13.68 17.19
C SER A 101 -10.76 14.69 16.06
N GLU A 102 -10.56 15.99 16.31
CA GLU A 102 -10.65 17.07 15.29
C GLU A 102 -9.92 16.72 13.98
N ALA A 103 -8.75 16.09 14.08
CA ALA A 103 -7.97 15.67 12.92
C ALA A 103 -8.65 14.61 12.01
N ARG A 104 -9.82 14.09 12.40
CA ARG A 104 -10.68 13.21 11.58
C ARG A 104 -11.79 13.98 10.87
N VAL A 105 -12.13 15.17 11.37
CA VAL A 105 -13.04 16.13 10.72
C VAL A 105 -12.27 16.94 9.67
N GLN A 106 -11.00 17.26 9.93
CA GLN A 106 -10.14 17.92 8.95
C GLN A 106 -9.84 17.01 7.75
N VAL A 107 -10.21 17.46 6.56
CA VAL A 107 -9.74 16.92 5.28
C VAL A 107 -8.45 17.66 4.91
N LYS A 108 -7.35 16.93 4.67
CA LYS A 108 -6.06 17.48 4.23
C LYS A 108 -5.85 17.27 2.74
#